data_AF-A0A3D5G7S0-F1
#
_entry.id   AF-A0A3D5G7S0-F1
#
_cell.length_a   1.000
_cell.length_b   1.000
_cell.length_c   1.000
_cell.angle_alpha   90.00
_cell.angle_beta   90.00
_cell.angle_gamma   90.00
#
_symmetry.space_group_name_H-M   'P 1'
#
loop_
_entity.id
_entity.type
_entity.pdbx_description
1 polymer ?
#
loop_
_entity_poly.entity_id
_entity_poly.type
_entity_poly.pdbx_seq_one_letter_code
_entity_poly.pdbx_strand_id
1 'polypeptide(L)'
;RVPKWLPWASAGAVFLIVFQGVLGGLTVTQLLRFDIVTAHLGTALLFFCALLVIGFMLTPYEATGNVGKLAWVSSIAVLLVYLQSLLGALVGSRWALHQCFGSSELCEVMNSHIIGVVPATAATLVVAIMAWRQPALSSNLRKLGNLASVCLIAQLVLGLATFRLHLQVEPLTVAHQAVGAALLGTLVAFSVLAWRDRVLSA
;
A
#
# COMPACT_ATOMS: atom_id res chain seq x y z
N ARG A 1 -1.62 27.39 16.24
CA ARG A 1 -3.02 26.90 16.28
C ARG A 1 -3.06 25.57 15.55
N VAL A 2 -3.65 24.52 16.13
CA VAL A 2 -3.77 23.22 15.48
C VAL A 2 -4.94 23.21 14.47
N PRO A 3 -4.82 22.51 13.32
CA PRO A 3 -5.90 22.42 12.35
C PRO A 3 -7.15 21.75 12.93
N LYS A 4 -8.34 22.25 12.60
CA LYS A 4 -9.62 21.71 13.11
C LYS A 4 -9.90 20.26 12.70
N TRP A 5 -9.28 19.78 11.62
CA TRP A 5 -9.42 18.40 11.13
C TRP A 5 -8.58 17.41 11.94
N LEU A 6 -7.51 17.87 12.61
CA LEU A 6 -6.52 17.00 13.25
C LEU A 6 -7.10 16.17 14.41
N PRO A 7 -7.93 16.72 15.32
CA PRO A 7 -8.55 15.91 16.38
C PRO A 7 -9.41 14.78 15.84
N TRP A 8 -10.21 15.04 14.80
CA TRP A 8 -11.07 14.03 14.18
C TRP A 8 -10.27 12.95 13.45
N ALA A 9 -9.23 13.34 12.71
CA ALA A 9 -8.33 12.37 12.08
C ALA A 9 -7.61 11.50 13.11
N SER A 10 -7.18 12.10 14.24
CA SER A 10 -6.53 11.37 15.35
C SER A 10 -7.49 10.42 16.03
N ALA A 11 -8.74 10.84 16.28
CA ALA A 11 -9.79 9.97 16.82
C ALA A 11 -10.08 8.79 15.88
N GLY A 12 -10.13 9.05 14.56
CA GLY A 12 -10.25 8.00 13.54
C GLY A 12 -9.07 7.02 13.57
N ALA A 13 -7.83 7.49 13.73
CA ALA A 13 -6.66 6.64 13.86
C ALA A 13 -6.71 5.77 15.14
N VAL A 14 -7.14 6.34 16.28
CA VAL A 14 -7.37 5.60 17.53
C VAL A 14 -8.44 4.52 17.33
N PHE A 15 -9.55 4.85 16.67
CA PHE A 15 -10.57 3.86 16.35
C PHE A 15 -10.01 2.72 15.49
N LEU A 16 -9.25 3.04 14.43
CA LEU A 16 -8.66 2.04 13.54
C LEU A 16 -7.71 1.08 14.27
N ILE A 17 -6.83 1.58 15.15
CA ILE A 17 -5.91 0.70 15.91
C ILE A 17 -6.64 -0.15 16.94
N VAL A 18 -7.67 0.38 17.61
CA VAL A 18 -8.50 -0.41 18.52
C VAL A 18 -9.23 -1.51 17.75
N PHE A 19 -9.84 -1.16 16.62
CA PHE A 19 -10.53 -2.14 15.76
C PHE A 19 -9.58 -3.19 15.21
N GLN A 20 -8.37 -2.80 14.81
CA GLN A 20 -7.31 -3.72 14.38
C GLN A 20 -6.90 -4.67 15.52
N GLY A 21 -6.77 -4.17 16.76
CA GLY A 21 -6.50 -4.97 17.95
C GLY A 21 -7.60 -5.98 18.26
N VAL A 22 -8.87 -5.57 18.14
CA VAL A 22 -10.04 -6.47 18.27
C VAL A 22 -9.99 -7.57 17.22
N LEU A 23 -9.79 -7.22 15.94
CA LEU A 23 -9.63 -8.21 14.87
C LEU A 23 -8.45 -9.15 15.13
N GLY A 24 -7.34 -8.62 15.69
CA GLY A 24 -6.17 -9.40 16.08
C GLY A 24 -6.50 -10.45 17.14
N GLY A 25 -7.21 -10.06 18.20
CA GLY A 25 -7.74 -11.00 19.19
C GLY A 25 -8.68 -12.04 18.58
N LEU A 26 -9.54 -11.62 17.65
CA LEU A 26 -10.45 -12.52 16.94
C LEU A 26 -9.69 -13.53 16.06
N THR A 27 -8.55 -13.18 15.46
CA THR A 27 -7.76 -14.15 14.68
C THR A 27 -7.32 -15.36 15.51
N VAL A 28 -7.06 -15.18 16.81
CA VAL A 28 -6.71 -16.26 17.73
C VAL A 28 -7.96 -17.05 18.12
N THR A 29 -9.02 -16.36 18.55
CA THR A 29 -10.25 -17.03 19.04
C THR A 29 -11.06 -17.74 17.95
N GLN A 30 -10.92 -17.32 16.69
CA GLN A 30 -11.65 -17.86 15.54
C GLN A 30 -10.73 -18.68 14.61
N LEU A 31 -9.60 -19.19 15.14
CA LEU A 31 -8.70 -20.11 14.44
C LEU A 31 -8.30 -19.65 13.03
N LEU A 32 -7.83 -18.40 12.92
CA LEU A 32 -7.30 -17.81 11.68
C LEU A 32 -8.30 -17.83 10.50
N ARG A 33 -9.59 -17.71 10.79
CA ARG A 33 -10.63 -17.56 9.76
C ARG A 33 -10.24 -16.48 8.75
N PHE A 34 -10.21 -16.84 7.47
CA PHE A 34 -9.52 -16.05 6.44
C PHE A 34 -10.06 -14.61 6.31
N ASP A 35 -11.38 -14.43 6.51
CA ASP A 35 -12.06 -13.14 6.41
C ASP A 35 -11.61 -12.20 7.52
N ILE A 36 -11.49 -12.71 8.75
CA ILE A 36 -10.98 -11.95 9.89
C ILE A 36 -9.49 -11.62 9.71
N VAL A 37 -8.67 -12.58 9.27
CA VAL A 37 -7.23 -12.35 9.04
C VAL A 37 -7.00 -11.32 7.94
N THR A 38 -7.76 -11.41 6.83
CA THR A 38 -7.69 -10.43 5.74
C THR A 38 -8.18 -9.05 6.19
N ALA A 39 -9.28 -8.98 6.94
CA ALA A 39 -9.80 -7.74 7.50
C ALA A 39 -8.82 -7.10 8.49
N HIS A 40 -8.14 -7.91 9.31
CA HIS A 40 -7.12 -7.46 10.25
C HIS A 40 -5.97 -6.78 9.51
N LEU A 41 -5.41 -7.43 8.47
CA LEU A 41 -4.33 -6.86 7.67
C LEU A 41 -4.78 -5.59 6.94
N GLY A 42 -5.97 -5.60 6.33
CA GLY A 42 -6.52 -4.44 5.64
C GLY A 42 -6.67 -3.23 6.58
N THR A 43 -7.21 -3.46 7.78
CA THR A 43 -7.35 -2.42 8.80
C THR A 43 -5.98 -1.90 9.26
N ALA A 44 -4.98 -2.78 9.42
CA ALA A 44 -3.62 -2.38 9.76
C ALA A 44 -2.99 -1.48 8.69
N LEU A 45 -3.14 -1.83 7.40
CA LEU A 45 -2.67 -0.99 6.29
C LEU A 45 -3.43 0.33 6.23
N LEU A 46 -4.74 0.34 6.47
CA LEU A 46 -5.54 1.57 6.49
C LEU A 46 -5.10 2.50 7.63
N PHE A 47 -4.88 1.95 8.83
CA PHE A 47 -4.32 2.68 9.95
C PHE A 47 -2.94 3.27 9.62
N PHE A 48 -2.05 2.47 9.03
CA PHE A 48 -0.74 2.93 8.57
C PHE A 48 -0.84 4.08 7.57
N CYS A 49 -1.70 3.96 6.55
CA CYS A 49 -1.97 5.02 5.60
C CYS A 49 -2.51 6.28 6.29
N ALA A 50 -3.44 6.14 7.24
CA ALA A 50 -4.01 7.27 7.98
C ALA A 50 -2.93 8.04 8.77
N LEU A 51 -2.03 7.33 9.46
CA LEU A 51 -0.91 7.97 10.16
C LEU A 51 0.03 8.70 9.21
N LEU A 52 0.36 8.11 8.06
CA LEU A 52 1.16 8.78 7.03
C LEU A 52 0.47 10.03 6.49
N VAL A 53 -0.83 9.95 6.19
CA VAL A 53 -1.61 11.12 5.74
C VAL A 53 -1.56 12.23 6.79
N ILE A 54 -1.85 11.93 8.06
CA ILE A 54 -1.78 12.91 9.15
C ILE A 54 -0.38 13.51 9.25
N GLY A 55 0.66 12.68 9.28
CA GLY A 55 2.05 13.10 9.38
C GLY A 55 2.46 14.02 8.23
N PHE A 56 2.27 13.58 6.98
CA PHE A 56 2.62 14.37 5.80
C PHE A 56 1.76 15.61 5.62
N MET A 57 0.51 15.64 6.11
CA MET A 57 -0.30 16.86 6.14
C MET A 57 0.22 17.90 7.12
N LEU A 58 0.90 17.49 8.19
CA LEU A 58 1.49 18.38 9.19
C LEU A 58 2.93 18.79 8.87
N THR A 59 3.62 18.07 7.98
CA THR A 59 4.99 18.46 7.57
C THR A 59 4.98 19.80 6.81
N PRO A 60 5.95 20.69 7.04
CA PRO A 60 6.14 21.85 6.17
C PRO A 60 6.38 21.39 4.72
N TYR A 61 5.72 22.05 3.76
CA TYR A 61 5.88 21.74 2.34
C TYR A 61 5.81 23.03 1.54
N GLU A 62 6.81 23.23 0.69
CA GLU A 62 6.89 24.34 -0.24
C GLU A 62 6.42 23.86 -1.62
N ALA A 63 5.34 24.46 -2.11
CA ALA A 63 4.76 24.06 -3.37
C ALA A 63 5.54 24.62 -4.56
N THR A 64 5.75 23.79 -5.58
CA THR A 64 6.35 24.23 -6.85
C THR A 64 5.31 24.46 -7.94
N GLY A 65 4.05 24.10 -7.70
CA GLY A 65 2.93 24.28 -8.62
C GLY A 65 2.98 23.41 -9.87
N ASN A 66 3.92 22.47 -9.92
CA ASN A 66 4.25 21.71 -11.11
C ASN A 66 3.80 20.25 -11.03
N VAL A 67 2.89 19.88 -10.14
CA VAL A 67 2.42 18.47 -10.03
C VAL A 67 1.41 18.05 -11.10
N GLY A 68 0.66 18.98 -11.69
CA GLY A 68 -0.32 18.66 -12.75
C GLY A 68 -1.30 17.54 -12.35
N LYS A 69 -1.29 16.44 -13.12
CA LYS A 69 -2.14 15.24 -12.90
C LYS A 69 -1.56 14.23 -11.90
N LEU A 70 -0.33 14.42 -11.41
CA LEU A 70 0.35 13.46 -10.52
C LEU A 70 -0.44 13.18 -9.23
N ALA A 71 -1.16 14.18 -8.70
CA ALA A 71 -1.98 13.99 -7.50
C ALA A 71 -3.04 12.90 -7.69
N TRP A 72 -3.80 12.96 -8.78
CA TRP A 72 -4.83 11.97 -9.11
C TRP A 72 -4.24 10.61 -9.47
N VAL A 73 -3.21 10.60 -10.33
CA VAL A 73 -2.58 9.34 -10.79
C VAL A 73 -1.97 8.58 -9.61
N SER A 74 -1.30 9.28 -8.69
CA SER A 74 -0.77 8.67 -7.48
C SER A 74 -1.86 8.17 -6.53
N SER A 75 -3.00 8.86 -6.40
CA SER A 75 -4.13 8.34 -5.61
C SER A 75 -4.71 7.04 -6.21
N ILE A 76 -4.77 6.92 -7.53
CA ILE A 76 -5.18 5.67 -8.20
C ILE A 76 -4.16 4.56 -7.92
N ALA A 77 -2.85 4.86 -7.99
CA ALA A 77 -1.81 3.90 -7.68
C ALA A 77 -1.90 3.41 -6.22
N VAL A 78 -2.14 4.31 -5.25
CA VAL A 78 -2.40 3.95 -3.84
C VAL A 78 -3.56 2.97 -3.73
N LEU A 79 -4.69 3.26 -4.39
CA LEU A 79 -5.86 2.38 -4.34
C LEU A 79 -5.56 1.00 -4.92
N LEU A 80 -4.92 0.93 -6.09
CA LEU A 80 -4.60 -0.34 -6.74
C LEU A 80 -3.61 -1.18 -5.93
N VAL A 81 -2.57 -0.55 -5.36
CA VAL A 81 -1.60 -1.25 -4.50
C VAL A 81 -2.25 -1.71 -3.18
N TYR A 82 -3.16 -0.92 -2.61
CA TYR A 82 -3.92 -1.32 -1.43
C TYR A 82 -4.80 -2.55 -1.72
N LEU A 83 -5.58 -2.52 -2.80
CA LEU A 83 -6.40 -3.66 -3.24
C LEU A 83 -5.54 -4.90 -3.53
N GLN A 84 -4.40 -4.71 -4.19
CA GLN A 84 -3.46 -5.79 -4.46
C GLN A 84 -2.88 -6.43 -3.18
N SER A 85 -2.65 -5.62 -2.14
CA SER A 85 -2.23 -6.10 -0.82
C SER A 85 -3.32 -6.94 -0.16
N LEU A 86 -4.60 -6.58 -0.33
CA LEU A 86 -5.73 -7.39 0.16
C LEU A 86 -5.85 -8.72 -0.61
N LEU A 87 -5.62 -8.72 -1.92
CA LEU A 87 -5.59 -9.97 -2.69
C LEU A 87 -4.45 -10.90 -2.21
N GLY A 88 -3.27 -10.33 -1.92
CA GLY A 88 -2.15 -11.08 -1.34
C GLY A 88 -2.48 -11.65 0.05
N ALA A 89 -3.18 -10.87 0.87
CA ALA A 89 -3.70 -11.33 2.16
C ALA A 89 -4.68 -12.49 2.02
N LEU A 90 -5.54 -12.46 1.00
CA LEU A 90 -6.48 -13.53 0.69
C LEU A 90 -5.75 -14.81 0.28
N VAL A 91 -4.69 -14.68 -0.54
CA VAL A 91 -3.82 -15.82 -0.93
C VAL A 91 -3.20 -16.47 0.30
N GLY A 92 -2.61 -15.67 1.21
CA GLY A 92 -1.98 -16.18 2.42
C GLY A 92 -2.98 -16.81 3.40
N SER A 93 -4.06 -16.10 3.71
CA SER A 93 -5.05 -16.50 4.72
C SER A 93 -5.92 -17.69 4.30
N ARG A 94 -6.13 -17.91 2.99
CA ARG A 94 -6.80 -19.09 2.46
C ARG A 94 -5.84 -20.20 2.06
N TRP A 95 -4.54 -20.05 2.27
CA TRP A 95 -3.55 -21.05 1.86
C TRP A 95 -3.63 -21.40 0.35
N ALA A 96 -4.01 -20.41 -0.47
CA ALA A 96 -4.45 -20.62 -1.85
C ALA A 96 -3.32 -21.12 -2.77
N LEU A 97 -2.06 -20.77 -2.49
CA LEU A 97 -0.92 -21.28 -3.27
C LEU A 97 -0.84 -22.81 -3.19
N HIS A 98 -0.82 -23.36 -1.99
CA HIS A 98 -0.65 -24.80 -1.80
C HIS A 98 -1.87 -25.58 -2.30
N GLN A 99 -3.08 -25.06 -2.11
CA GLN A 99 -4.31 -25.68 -2.63
C GLN A 99 -4.32 -25.69 -4.17
N CYS A 100 -3.90 -24.60 -4.80
CA CYS A 100 -3.85 -24.54 -6.26
C CYS A 100 -2.81 -25.52 -6.84
N PHE A 101 -1.63 -25.64 -6.22
CA PHE A 101 -0.58 -26.54 -6.71
C PHE A 101 -0.82 -28.02 -6.33
N GLY A 102 -1.48 -28.28 -5.20
CA GLY A 102 -1.71 -29.63 -4.70
C GLY A 102 -3.00 -30.26 -5.19
N SER A 103 -4.12 -29.52 -5.16
CA SER A 103 -5.46 -30.03 -5.47
C SER A 103 -6.17 -29.29 -6.61
N SER A 104 -5.52 -28.31 -7.26
CA SER A 104 -6.15 -27.40 -8.24
C SER A 104 -7.32 -26.58 -7.69
N GLU A 105 -7.40 -26.43 -6.37
CA GLU A 105 -8.46 -25.65 -5.70
C GLU A 105 -8.00 -24.21 -5.45
N LEU A 106 -8.97 -23.28 -5.42
CA LEU A 106 -8.72 -21.85 -5.16
C LEU A 106 -7.67 -21.19 -6.08
N CYS A 107 -7.38 -21.77 -7.25
CA CYS A 107 -6.49 -21.17 -8.25
C CYS A 107 -6.98 -19.80 -8.73
N GLU A 108 -8.30 -19.55 -8.72
CA GLU A 108 -8.85 -18.23 -9.03
C GLU A 108 -8.34 -17.16 -8.05
N VAL A 109 -8.24 -17.47 -6.75
CA VAL A 109 -7.71 -16.55 -5.73
C VAL A 109 -6.25 -16.24 -6.02
N MET A 110 -5.44 -17.27 -6.29
CA MET A 110 -4.03 -17.09 -6.68
C MET A 110 -3.89 -16.25 -7.96
N ASN A 111 -4.64 -16.60 -9.01
CA ASN A 111 -4.57 -15.94 -10.30
C ASN A 111 -5.07 -14.49 -10.23
N SER A 112 -6.08 -14.20 -9.41
CA SER A 112 -6.56 -12.83 -9.19
C SER A 112 -5.45 -11.94 -8.62
N HIS A 113 -4.66 -12.45 -7.68
CA HIS A 113 -3.49 -11.75 -7.16
C HIS A 113 -2.44 -11.54 -8.26
N ILE A 114 -2.09 -12.58 -9.01
CA ILE A 114 -1.08 -12.47 -10.09
C ILE A 114 -1.52 -11.47 -11.17
N ILE A 115 -2.77 -11.54 -11.64
CA ILE A 115 -3.32 -10.62 -12.64
C ILE A 115 -3.37 -9.20 -12.08
N GLY A 116 -3.76 -9.03 -10.81
CA GLY A 116 -3.80 -7.75 -10.11
C GLY A 116 -2.43 -7.05 -9.99
N VAL A 117 -1.32 -7.78 -10.11
CA VAL A 117 0.03 -7.19 -10.18
C VAL A 117 0.16 -6.22 -11.36
N VAL A 118 -0.46 -6.54 -12.50
CA VAL A 118 -0.34 -5.74 -13.73
C VAL A 118 -0.85 -4.30 -13.55
N PRO A 119 -2.12 -4.05 -13.16
CA PRO A 119 -2.60 -2.69 -12.96
C PRO A 119 -1.87 -1.94 -11.84
N ALA A 120 -1.52 -2.61 -10.73
CA ALA A 120 -0.79 -1.98 -9.62
C ALA A 120 0.63 -1.54 -10.03
N THR A 121 1.34 -2.40 -10.78
CA THR A 121 2.67 -2.11 -11.33
C THR A 121 2.60 -1.00 -12.36
N ALA A 122 1.66 -1.09 -13.30
CA ALA A 122 1.48 -0.06 -14.34
C ALA A 122 1.20 1.31 -13.73
N ALA A 123 0.28 1.42 -12.77
CA ALA A 123 -0.02 2.68 -12.11
C ALA A 123 1.20 3.25 -11.36
N THR A 124 1.95 2.41 -10.65
CA THR A 124 3.18 2.82 -9.95
C THR A 124 4.26 3.30 -10.91
N LEU A 125 4.47 2.59 -12.03
CA LEU A 125 5.41 2.99 -13.08
C LEU A 125 4.99 4.30 -13.74
N VAL A 126 3.70 4.52 -14.00
CA VAL A 126 3.20 5.79 -14.53
C VAL A 126 3.51 6.93 -13.57
N VAL A 127 3.30 6.76 -12.25
CA VAL A 127 3.69 7.76 -11.25
C VAL A 127 5.19 8.06 -11.33
N ALA A 128 6.05 7.04 -11.35
CA ALA A 128 7.49 7.20 -11.41
C ALA A 128 7.95 7.93 -12.69
N ILE A 129 7.47 7.48 -13.85
CA ILE A 129 7.80 8.07 -15.15
C ILE A 129 7.33 9.51 -15.23
N MET A 130 6.10 9.80 -14.80
CA MET A 130 5.60 11.18 -14.75
C MET A 130 6.43 12.03 -13.80
N ALA A 131 6.79 11.52 -12.62
CA ALA A 131 7.61 12.25 -11.66
C ALA A 131 9.01 12.57 -12.20
N TRP A 132 9.61 11.68 -12.98
CA TRP A 132 10.89 11.92 -13.65
C TRP A 132 10.77 12.96 -14.76
N ARG A 133 9.75 12.82 -15.61
CA ARG A 133 9.55 13.69 -16.77
C ARG A 133 9.04 15.08 -16.42
N GLN A 134 8.42 15.26 -15.26
CA GLN A 134 7.82 16.52 -14.90
C GLN A 134 8.89 17.57 -14.56
N PRO A 135 9.00 18.68 -15.32
CA PRO A 135 9.95 19.74 -15.02
C PRO A 135 9.63 20.43 -13.69
N ALA A 136 10.65 20.90 -12.97
CA ALA A 136 10.49 21.66 -11.72
C ALA A 136 9.62 20.98 -10.62
N LEU A 137 9.48 19.65 -10.67
CA LEU A 137 8.89 18.88 -9.57
C LEU A 137 9.77 18.98 -8.32
N SER A 138 9.13 19.14 -7.15
CA SER A 138 9.82 19.26 -5.87
C SER A 138 10.75 18.07 -5.59
N SER A 139 11.88 18.33 -4.92
CA SER A 139 12.89 17.30 -4.61
C SER A 139 12.30 16.14 -3.79
N ASN A 140 11.39 16.44 -2.87
CA ASN A 140 10.72 15.44 -2.05
C ASN A 140 9.85 14.50 -2.90
N LEU A 141 9.07 15.02 -3.84
CA LEU A 141 8.27 14.19 -4.74
C LEU A 141 9.15 13.34 -5.66
N ARG A 142 10.27 13.87 -6.17
CA ARG A 142 11.23 13.06 -6.95
C ARG A 142 11.83 11.92 -6.14
N LYS A 143 12.25 12.19 -4.90
CA LYS A 143 12.79 11.17 -3.99
C LYS A 143 11.77 10.08 -3.69
N LEU A 144 10.52 10.47 -3.41
CA LEU A 144 9.42 9.52 -3.19
C LEU A 144 9.09 8.71 -4.45
N GLY A 145 9.12 9.33 -5.64
CA GLY A 145 8.98 8.62 -6.91
C GLY A 145 10.08 7.56 -7.11
N ASN A 146 11.34 7.91 -6.84
CA ASN A 146 12.46 6.97 -6.90
C ASN A 146 12.31 5.83 -5.87
N LEU A 147 11.93 6.16 -4.64
CA LEU A 147 11.73 5.17 -3.59
C LEU A 147 10.59 4.20 -3.98
N ALA A 148 9.50 4.71 -4.57
CA ALA A 148 8.42 3.87 -5.09
C ALA A 148 8.92 2.93 -6.20
N SER A 149 9.79 3.40 -7.11
CA SER A 149 10.43 2.53 -8.11
C SER A 149 11.27 1.42 -7.49
N VAL A 150 12.09 1.74 -6.49
CA VAL A 150 12.92 0.75 -5.77
C VAL A 150 12.04 -0.27 -5.05
N CYS A 151 11.03 0.19 -4.30
CA CYS A 151 10.10 -0.68 -3.60
C CYS A 151 9.31 -1.57 -4.58
N LEU A 152 8.90 -1.05 -5.74
CA LEU A 152 8.22 -1.84 -6.77
C LEU A 152 9.10 -2.96 -7.30
N ILE A 153 10.35 -2.66 -7.67
CA ILE A 153 11.30 -3.67 -8.16
C ILE A 153 11.52 -4.75 -7.08
N ALA A 154 11.77 -4.33 -5.84
CA ALA A 154 11.94 -5.24 -4.72
C ALA A 154 10.68 -6.11 -4.51
N GLN A 155 9.48 -5.53 -4.64
CA GLN A 155 8.22 -6.26 -4.48
C GLN A 155 8.04 -7.34 -5.56
N LEU A 156 8.37 -7.04 -6.82
CA LEU A 156 8.29 -8.01 -7.91
C LEU A 156 9.29 -9.16 -7.71
N VAL A 157 10.52 -8.84 -7.30
CA VAL A 157 11.56 -9.86 -7.01
C VAL A 157 11.14 -10.74 -5.84
N LEU A 158 10.70 -10.14 -4.73
CA LEU A 158 10.24 -10.87 -3.54
C LEU A 158 8.99 -11.70 -3.84
N GLY A 159 8.06 -11.18 -4.63
CA GLY A 159 6.84 -11.91 -5.02
C GLY A 159 7.16 -13.12 -5.88
N LEU A 160 8.04 -12.96 -6.88
CA LEU A 160 8.53 -14.06 -7.69
C LEU A 160 9.27 -15.11 -6.85
N ALA A 161 10.15 -14.69 -5.95
CA ALA A 161 10.89 -15.58 -5.05
C ALA A 161 9.93 -16.35 -4.13
N THR A 162 8.96 -15.66 -3.52
CA THR A 162 7.93 -16.24 -2.65
C THR A 162 7.09 -17.28 -3.38
N PHE A 163 6.71 -16.99 -4.63
CA PHE A 163 5.98 -17.91 -5.49
C PHE A 163 6.81 -19.15 -5.86
N ARG A 164 8.05 -18.96 -6.33
CA ARG A 164 8.95 -20.04 -6.77
C ARG A 164 9.35 -20.97 -5.63
N LEU A 165 9.47 -20.43 -4.43
CA LEU A 165 9.81 -21.18 -3.22
C LEU A 165 8.55 -21.66 -2.47
N HIS A 166 7.37 -21.59 -3.10
CA HIS A 166 6.10 -22.10 -2.58
C HIS A 166 5.79 -21.68 -1.13
N LEU A 167 6.08 -20.42 -0.78
CA LEU A 167 5.92 -19.86 0.57
C LEU A 167 6.68 -20.62 1.69
N GLN A 168 7.64 -21.49 1.36
CA GLN A 168 8.39 -22.29 2.35
C GLN A 168 9.44 -21.49 3.13
N VAL A 169 9.63 -20.21 2.79
CA VAL A 169 10.59 -19.32 3.45
C VAL A 169 9.82 -18.16 4.05
N GLU A 170 9.49 -18.27 5.33
CA GLU A 170 8.68 -17.28 6.06
C GLU A 170 9.32 -15.89 6.06
N PRO A 171 10.65 -15.72 6.17
CA PRO A 171 11.27 -14.40 6.03
C PRO A 171 10.98 -13.72 4.68
N LEU A 172 10.80 -14.48 3.60
CA LEU A 172 10.46 -13.89 2.29
C LEU A 172 9.02 -13.39 2.25
N THR A 173 8.08 -14.11 2.87
CA THR A 173 6.68 -13.66 2.93
C THR A 173 6.55 -12.41 3.80
N VAL A 174 7.27 -12.36 4.93
CA VAL A 174 7.37 -11.16 5.79
C VAL A 174 8.01 -10.00 5.03
N ALA A 175 9.12 -10.23 4.32
CA ALA A 175 9.78 -9.20 3.52
C ALA A 175 8.86 -8.68 2.40
N HIS A 176 8.13 -9.58 1.72
CA HIS A 176 7.20 -9.21 0.67
C HIS A 176 6.04 -8.34 1.21
N GLN A 177 5.52 -8.66 2.40
CA GLN A 177 4.49 -7.82 3.03
C GLN A 177 5.07 -6.47 3.48
N ALA A 178 6.27 -6.45 4.06
CA ALA A 178 6.91 -5.24 4.54
C ALA A 178 7.24 -4.27 3.39
N VAL A 179 7.81 -4.78 2.29
CA VAL A 179 8.11 -3.98 1.09
C VAL A 179 6.82 -3.54 0.39
N GLY A 180 5.78 -4.37 0.36
CA GLY A 180 4.46 -3.98 -0.14
C GLY A 180 3.86 -2.82 0.67
N ALA A 181 3.93 -2.87 2.00
CA ALA A 181 3.51 -1.78 2.86
C ALA A 181 4.37 -0.52 2.67
N ALA A 182 5.69 -0.66 2.49
CA ALA A 182 6.58 0.46 2.22
C ALA A 182 6.29 1.13 0.86
N LEU A 183 5.98 0.34 -0.17
CA LEU A 183 5.53 0.84 -1.47
C LEU A 183 4.23 1.65 -1.33
N LEU A 184 3.23 1.06 -0.68
CA LEU A 184 1.94 1.72 -0.41
C LEU A 184 2.14 3.03 0.35
N GLY A 185 2.92 3.00 1.44
CA GLY A 185 3.20 4.18 2.25
C GLY A 185 3.94 5.28 1.47
N THR A 186 4.88 4.89 0.61
CA THR A 186 5.59 5.84 -0.26
C THR A 186 4.64 6.50 -1.26
N LEU A 187 3.73 5.74 -1.86
CA LEU A 187 2.71 6.28 -2.77
C LEU A 187 1.69 7.17 -2.03
N VAL A 188 1.31 6.83 -0.80
CA VAL A 188 0.46 7.68 0.06
C VAL A 188 1.15 9.00 0.35
N ALA A 189 2.41 8.95 0.81
CA ALA A 189 3.21 10.15 1.06
C ALA A 189 3.32 11.02 -0.20
N PHE A 190 3.63 10.40 -1.35
CA PHE A 190 3.68 11.08 -2.64
C PHE A 190 2.35 11.74 -2.96
N SER A 191 1.23 11.02 -2.82
CA SER A 191 -0.10 11.52 -3.15
C SER A 191 -0.50 12.69 -2.27
N VAL A 192 -0.26 12.63 -0.96
CA VAL A 192 -0.53 13.74 -0.03
C VAL A 192 0.26 14.97 -0.41
N LEU A 193 1.58 14.85 -0.64
CA LEU A 193 2.39 15.98 -1.03
C LEU A 193 2.00 16.54 -2.40
N ALA A 194 1.64 15.68 -3.35
CA ALA A 194 1.15 16.12 -4.66
C ALA A 194 -0.18 16.86 -4.57
N TRP A 195 -1.10 16.44 -3.70
CA TRP A 195 -2.34 17.16 -3.42
C TRP A 195 -2.09 18.51 -2.76
N ARG A 196 -1.16 18.57 -1.80
CA ARG A 196 -0.77 19.82 -1.14
C ARG A 196 -0.13 20.80 -2.11
N ASP A 197 0.76 20.33 -2.99
CA ASP A 197 1.36 21.14 -4.04
C ASP A 197 0.29 21.78 -4.93
N ARG A 198 -0.71 20.99 -5.34
CA ARG A 198 -1.82 21.46 -6.17
C ARG A 198 -2.68 22.51 -5.45
N VAL A 199 -2.97 22.33 -4.17
CA VAL A 199 -3.83 23.26 -3.39
C VAL A 199 -3.12 24.55 -3.02
N LEU A 200 -1.83 24.49 -2.69
CA LEU A 200 -1.04 25.67 -2.30
C LEU A 200 -0.61 26.54 -3.47
N SER A 201 -0.66 26.01 -4.70
CA SER A 201 -0.33 26.74 -5.93
C SER A 201 -1.57 27.19 -6.73
N ALA A 202 -2.77 26.88 -6.25
CA ALA A 202 -4.03 27.37 -6.80
C ALA A 202 -4.38 28.72 -6.16
#